data_AF-A0A1H8P743-F1
#
_entry.id   AF-A0A1H8P743-F1
#
_cell.length_a   1.000
_cell.length_b   1.000
_cell.length_c   1.000
_cell.angle_alpha   90.00
_cell.angle_beta   90.00
_cell.angle_gamma   90.00
#
_symmetry.space_group_name_H-M   'P 1'
#
loop_
_entity.id
_entity.type
_entity.pdbx_description
1 polymer ?
#
loop_
_entity_poly.entity_id
_entity_poly.type
_entity_poly.pdbx_seq_one_letter_code
_entity_poly.pdbx_strand_id
1 'polypeptide(L)'
;MQYRLIIILVLLLSAAVCLCLWLYGSEAFRDFGLNAFTETLGILVTVVIVDNLIKRQEERRSLPQKATAYEDVRLLTSRIVEFWSSVYGSCVPEASPKSLDKLFNADSFQKMGKFLNMDSQPNVTPPRTWWEWLPDNLNHHRKRATVILERHNNVLDPKAYAYVHQIATEGIDPGLIQSIRHHDKVNGFSRPHVLAYYWGPPEGYCQTILGLTSWCENQVKILERNGMRELRRVVSTIGPWELNEKPPSMFDEKELEKQIWAMHGFIKNN
;
A
#
# COMPACT_ATOMS: atom_id res chain seq x y z
N MET A 1 -17.88 -10.53 18.40
CA MET A 1 -19.23 -10.60 17.79
C MET A 1 -20.05 -11.78 18.33
N GLN A 2 -19.47 -12.99 18.44
CA GLN A 2 -20.17 -14.20 18.93
C GLN A 2 -20.81 -14.05 20.32
N TYR A 3 -20.08 -13.52 21.31
CA TYR A 3 -20.63 -13.32 22.66
C TYR A 3 -21.84 -12.37 22.72
N ARG A 4 -21.93 -11.38 21.83
CA ARG A 4 -23.05 -10.43 21.79
C ARG A 4 -24.34 -11.10 21.31
N LEU A 5 -24.24 -11.92 20.26
CA LEU A 5 -25.35 -12.72 19.76
C LEU A 5 -25.84 -13.69 20.83
N ILE A 6 -24.93 -14.31 21.59
CA ILE A 6 -25.28 -15.21 22.69
C ILE A 6 -26.05 -14.45 23.78
N ILE A 7 -25.58 -13.27 24.21
CA ILE A 7 -26.27 -12.47 25.24
C ILE A 7 -27.68 -12.07 24.78
N ILE A 8 -27.83 -11.57 23.55
CA ILE A 8 -29.13 -11.19 23.00
C ILE A 8 -30.05 -12.41 22.92
N LEU A 9 -29.54 -13.56 22.49
CA LEU A 9 -30.33 -14.79 22.36
C LEU A 9 -30.77 -15.33 23.72
N VAL A 10 -29.92 -15.27 24.74
CA VAL A 10 -30.27 -15.63 26.12
C VAL A 10 -31.35 -14.69 26.66
N LEU A 11 -31.24 -13.37 26.44
CA LEU A 11 -32.24 -12.40 26.87
C LEU A 11 -33.57 -12.56 26.14
N LEU A 12 -33.54 -12.91 24.86
CA LEU A 12 -34.76 -13.21 24.09
C LEU A 12 -35.41 -14.51 24.57
N LEU A 13 -34.62 -15.53 24.89
CA LEU A 13 -35.11 -16.79 25.42
C LEU A 13 -35.72 -16.59 26.82
N SER A 14 -35.06 -15.84 27.70
CA SER A 14 -35.60 -15.51 29.02
C SER A 14 -36.87 -14.69 28.91
N ALA A 15 -36.92 -13.70 28.00
CA ALA A 15 -38.14 -12.94 27.73
C ALA A 15 -39.27 -13.84 27.21
N ALA A 16 -38.98 -14.79 26.32
CA ALA A 16 -39.97 -15.75 25.82
C ALA A 16 -40.52 -16.65 26.94
N VAL A 17 -39.66 -17.13 27.85
CA VAL A 17 -40.08 -17.91 29.03
C VAL A 17 -40.95 -17.05 29.96
N CYS A 18 -40.57 -15.80 30.23
CA CYS A 18 -41.38 -14.88 31.04
C CYS A 18 -42.73 -14.58 30.40
N LEU A 19 -42.77 -14.42 29.07
CA LEU A 19 -44.01 -14.26 28.30
C LEU A 19 -44.90 -15.51 28.37
N CYS A 20 -44.32 -16.71 28.29
CA CYS A 20 -45.05 -17.95 28.48
C CYS A 20 -45.63 -18.08 29.89
N LEU A 21 -44.85 -17.75 30.93
CA LEU A 21 -45.34 -17.72 32.31
C LEU A 21 -46.47 -16.70 32.51
N TRP A 22 -46.40 -15.56 31.83
CA TRP A 22 -47.45 -14.55 31.85
C TRP A 22 -48.74 -15.00 31.11
N LEU A 23 -48.62 -15.73 30.00
CA LEU A 23 -49.80 -16.14 29.22
C LEU A 23 -50.47 -17.42 29.74
N TYR A 24 -49.68 -18.34 30.30
CA TYR A 24 -50.14 -19.71 30.63
C TYR A 24 -49.94 -20.11 32.10
N GLY A 25 -49.37 -19.25 32.94
CA GLY A 25 -49.15 -19.52 34.37
C GLY A 25 -50.41 -19.39 35.23
N SER A 26 -50.38 -19.95 36.46
CA SER A 26 -51.40 -19.70 37.48
C SER A 26 -51.35 -18.25 37.97
N GLU A 27 -52.38 -17.76 38.70
CA GLU A 27 -52.48 -16.35 39.12
C GLU A 27 -51.17 -15.77 39.69
N ALA A 28 -50.50 -16.49 40.61
CA ALA A 28 -49.24 -16.04 41.19
C ALA A 28 -48.08 -15.97 40.17
N PHE A 29 -47.99 -16.93 39.24
CA PHE A 29 -46.96 -16.93 38.20
C PHE A 29 -47.25 -15.92 37.09
N ARG A 30 -48.51 -15.54 36.89
CA ARG A 30 -48.93 -14.58 35.89
C ARG A 30 -48.35 -13.20 36.18
N ASP A 31 -48.47 -12.76 37.42
CA ASP A 31 -47.95 -11.46 37.87
C ASP A 31 -46.41 -11.44 37.90
N PHE A 32 -45.79 -12.55 38.32
CA PHE A 32 -44.34 -12.70 38.23
C PHE A 32 -43.84 -12.64 36.78
N GLY A 33 -44.50 -13.37 35.86
CA GLY A 33 -44.14 -13.42 34.44
C GLY A 33 -44.21 -12.04 33.78
N LEU A 34 -45.24 -11.24 34.09
CA LEU A 34 -45.37 -9.87 33.58
C LEU A 34 -44.23 -8.96 34.07
N ASN A 35 -43.93 -8.97 35.37
CA ASN A 35 -42.86 -8.16 35.93
C ASN A 35 -41.50 -8.59 35.36
N ALA A 36 -41.20 -9.89 35.36
CA ALA A 36 -39.95 -10.42 34.83
C ALA A 36 -39.80 -10.15 33.32
N PHE A 37 -40.90 -10.23 32.55
CA PHE A 37 -40.89 -9.90 31.12
C PHE A 37 -40.57 -8.43 30.87
N THR A 38 -41.24 -7.52 31.57
CA THR A 38 -41.01 -6.07 31.39
C THR A 38 -39.60 -5.65 31.81
N GLU A 39 -39.06 -6.21 32.90
CA GLU A 39 -37.67 -5.99 33.32
C GLU A 39 -36.67 -6.55 32.30
N THR A 40 -36.88 -7.80 31.83
CA THR A 40 -36.04 -8.42 30.81
C THR A 40 -36.04 -7.62 29.51
N LEU A 41 -37.21 -7.13 29.08
CA LEU A 41 -37.34 -6.29 27.90
C LEU A 41 -36.60 -4.95 28.08
N GLY A 42 -36.69 -4.34 29.27
CA GLY A 42 -35.94 -3.14 29.62
C GLY A 42 -34.42 -3.36 29.54
N ILE A 43 -33.92 -4.49 30.04
CA ILE A 43 -32.50 -4.88 29.93
C ILE A 43 -32.12 -5.06 28.46
N LEU A 44 -32.93 -5.77 27.67
CA LEU A 44 -32.65 -6.01 26.25
C LEU A 44 -32.55 -4.69 25.47
N VAL A 45 -33.52 -3.78 25.65
CA VAL A 45 -33.51 -2.46 25.02
C VAL A 45 -32.28 -1.67 25.43
N THR A 46 -31.92 -1.68 26.72
CA THR A 46 -30.73 -1.00 27.24
C THR A 46 -29.46 -1.54 26.61
N VAL A 47 -29.28 -2.87 26.55
CA VAL A 47 -28.10 -3.52 25.94
C VAL A 47 -27.96 -3.12 24.47
N VAL A 48 -29.07 -3.11 23.72
CA VAL A 48 -29.07 -2.73 22.29
C VAL A 48 -28.72 -1.25 22.11
N ILE A 49 -29.31 -0.36 22.91
CA ILE A 49 -29.06 1.08 22.81
C ILE A 49 -27.61 1.40 23.20
N VAL A 50 -27.12 0.85 24.32
CA VAL A 50 -25.76 1.09 24.81
C VAL A 50 -24.72 0.52 23.84
N ASP A 51 -24.92 -0.68 23.30
CA ASP A 51 -23.99 -1.25 22.30
C ASP A 51 -23.94 -0.40 21.03
N ASN A 52 -25.09 0.09 20.56
CA ASN A 52 -25.14 0.98 19.40
C ASN A 52 -24.50 2.35 19.68
N LEU A 53 -24.67 2.89 20.89
CA LEU A 53 -24.03 4.13 21.32
C LEU A 53 -22.51 3.97 21.35
N ILE A 54 -22.02 2.89 21.96
CA ILE A 54 -20.59 2.58 22.06
C ILE A 54 -19.99 2.38 20.67
N LYS A 55 -20.62 1.59 19.80
CA LYS A 55 -20.16 1.41 18.41
C LYS A 55 -20.05 2.74 17.67
N ARG A 56 -21.09 3.59 17.73
CA ARG A 56 -21.07 4.91 17.08
C ARG A 56 -19.98 5.79 17.65
N GLN A 57 -19.72 5.72 18.96
CA GLN A 57 -18.65 6.48 19.61
C GLN A 57 -17.26 5.97 19.20
N GLU A 58 -17.06 4.65 19.15
CA GLU A 58 -15.83 4.01 18.68
C GLU A 58 -15.55 4.35 17.22
N GLU A 59 -16.57 4.26 16.35
CA GLU A 59 -16.46 4.63 14.95
C GLU A 59 -16.05 6.10 14.79
N ARG A 60 -16.73 7.02 15.48
CA ARG A 60 -16.37 8.45 15.48
C ARG A 60 -14.97 8.71 16.02
N ARG A 61 -14.56 8.00 17.10
CA ARG A 61 -13.23 8.14 17.69
C ARG A 61 -12.13 7.57 16.78
N SER A 62 -12.43 6.53 16.02
CA SER A 62 -11.49 5.91 15.08
C SER A 62 -11.34 6.70 13.78
N LEU A 63 -12.31 7.53 13.41
CA LEU A 63 -12.34 8.23 12.13
C LEU A 63 -11.11 9.15 11.91
N PRO A 64 -10.66 9.97 12.87
CA PRO A 64 -9.42 10.75 12.72
C PRO A 64 -8.16 9.87 12.57
N GLN A 65 -8.12 8.72 13.24
CA GLN A 65 -7.00 7.78 13.13
C GLN A 65 -6.98 7.14 11.74
N LYS A 66 -8.15 6.72 11.22
CA LYS A 66 -8.29 6.19 9.86
C LYS A 66 -7.94 7.23 8.80
N ALA A 67 -8.26 8.50 9.03
CA ALA A 67 -7.86 9.59 8.14
C ALA A 67 -6.34 9.82 8.16
N THR A 68 -5.72 9.75 9.33
CA THR A 68 -4.24 9.84 9.45
C THR A 68 -3.56 8.66 8.75
N ALA A 69 -4.07 7.44 8.96
CA ALA A 69 -3.57 6.24 8.28
C ALA A 69 -3.70 6.36 6.76
N TYR A 70 -4.86 6.84 6.29
CA TYR A 70 -5.10 7.12 4.88
C TYR A 70 -4.06 8.11 4.32
N GLU A 71 -3.81 9.22 4.99
CA GLU A 71 -2.87 10.23 4.49
C GLU A 71 -1.43 9.72 4.42
N ASP A 72 -0.99 8.94 5.42
CA ASP A 72 0.36 8.36 5.39
C ASP A 72 0.50 7.33 4.24
N VAL A 73 -0.51 6.48 4.01
CA VAL A 73 -0.53 5.53 2.88
C VAL A 73 -0.62 6.26 1.54
N ARG A 74 -1.45 7.29 1.43
CA ARG A 74 -1.59 8.10 0.22
C ARG A 74 -0.27 8.78 -0.15
N LEU A 75 0.45 9.33 0.84
CA LEU A 75 1.75 9.95 0.63
C LEU A 75 2.81 8.93 0.19
N LEU A 76 2.83 7.74 0.80
CA LEU A 76 3.71 6.67 0.35
C LEU A 76 3.44 6.30 -1.11
N THR A 77 2.17 6.03 -1.45
CA THR A 77 1.76 5.65 -2.81
C THR A 77 2.09 6.74 -3.82
N SER A 78 1.78 8.00 -3.51
CA SER A 78 2.04 9.13 -4.42
C SER A 78 3.54 9.29 -4.70
N ARG A 79 4.40 9.15 -3.67
CA ARG A 79 5.86 9.22 -3.84
C ARG A 79 6.40 8.08 -4.69
N ILE A 80 5.87 6.87 -4.56
CA ILE A 80 6.26 5.73 -5.40
C ILE A 80 5.85 6.00 -6.85
N VAL A 81 4.63 6.51 -7.08
CA VAL A 81 4.15 6.89 -8.42
C VAL A 81 5.02 7.97 -9.05
N GLU A 82 5.27 9.05 -8.32
CA GLU A 82 6.12 10.16 -8.77
C GLU A 82 7.55 9.68 -9.08
N PHE A 83 8.11 8.83 -8.21
CA PHE A 83 9.44 8.26 -8.41
C PHE A 83 9.52 7.47 -9.71
N TRP A 84 8.65 6.48 -9.91
CA TRP A 84 8.68 5.65 -11.12
C TRP A 84 8.29 6.41 -12.38
N SER A 85 7.37 7.38 -12.27
CA SER A 85 7.07 8.30 -13.38
C SER A 85 8.30 9.10 -13.78
N SER A 86 9.09 9.58 -12.81
CA SER A 86 10.32 10.32 -13.06
C SER A 86 11.40 9.43 -13.68
N VAL A 87 11.57 8.20 -13.18
CA VAL A 87 12.48 7.22 -13.79
C VAL A 87 12.11 6.97 -15.24
N TYR A 88 10.84 6.67 -15.54
CA TYR A 88 10.38 6.42 -16.90
C TYR A 88 10.68 7.59 -17.82
N GLY A 89 10.25 8.81 -17.45
CA GLY A 89 10.47 10.01 -18.26
C GLY A 89 11.94 10.40 -18.43
N SER A 90 12.82 9.95 -17.52
CA SER A 90 14.25 10.24 -17.60
C SER A 90 15.03 9.32 -18.55
N CYS A 91 14.54 8.12 -18.83
CA CYS A 91 15.31 7.10 -19.56
C CYS A 91 14.60 6.45 -20.75
N VAL A 92 13.27 6.36 -20.75
CA VAL A 92 12.54 5.65 -21.81
C VAL A 92 12.24 6.61 -22.97
N PRO A 93 12.64 6.28 -24.22
CA PRO A 93 12.45 7.15 -25.38
C PRO A 93 11.02 7.08 -25.94
N GLU A 94 10.02 7.22 -25.07
CA GLU A 94 8.60 7.15 -25.38
C GLU A 94 7.85 8.31 -24.73
N ALA A 95 6.66 8.62 -25.25
CA ALA A 95 5.76 9.56 -24.62
C ALA A 95 5.28 9.04 -23.24
N SER A 96 4.82 9.96 -22.40
CA SER A 96 4.29 9.63 -21.07
C SER A 96 3.17 8.57 -21.11
N PRO A 97 3.22 7.52 -20.26
CA PRO A 97 2.15 6.55 -20.18
C PRO A 97 0.81 7.22 -19.84
N LYS A 98 -0.26 6.81 -20.53
CA LYS A 98 -1.60 7.43 -20.36
C LYS A 98 -2.31 7.03 -19.06
N SER A 99 -1.82 6.04 -18.33
CA SER A 99 -2.41 5.56 -17.09
C SER A 99 -1.40 4.89 -16.19
N LEU A 100 -1.75 4.75 -14.90
CA LEU A 100 -0.93 4.02 -13.93
C LEU A 100 -0.76 2.55 -14.31
N ASP A 101 -1.77 1.88 -14.87
CA ASP A 101 -1.63 0.50 -15.35
C ASP A 101 -0.60 0.39 -16.49
N LYS A 102 -0.47 1.44 -17.30
CA LYS A 102 0.56 1.51 -18.34
C LYS A 102 1.95 1.80 -17.78
N LEU A 103 2.07 2.52 -16.67
CA LEU A 103 3.35 2.72 -16.00
C LEU A 103 3.78 1.50 -15.16
N PHE A 104 2.85 0.92 -14.40
CA PHE A 104 3.06 -0.21 -13.50
C PHE A 104 2.68 -1.54 -14.16
N ASN A 105 3.46 -1.92 -15.17
CA ASN A 105 3.42 -3.26 -15.76
C ASN A 105 4.84 -3.75 -16.08
N ALA A 106 4.94 -5.03 -16.45
CA ALA A 106 6.21 -5.67 -16.73
C ALA A 106 6.97 -5.01 -17.90
N ASP A 107 6.27 -4.61 -18.97
CA ASP A 107 6.89 -3.97 -20.16
C ASP A 107 7.55 -2.64 -19.79
N SER A 108 6.84 -1.76 -19.08
CA SER A 108 7.38 -0.46 -18.64
C SER A 108 8.58 -0.61 -17.71
N PHE A 109 8.54 -1.58 -16.79
CA PHE A 109 9.67 -1.87 -15.92
C PHE A 109 10.86 -2.48 -16.66
N GLN A 110 10.61 -3.33 -17.65
CA GLN A 110 11.64 -3.87 -18.52
C GLN A 110 12.30 -2.76 -19.35
N LYS A 111 11.51 -1.82 -19.89
CA LYS A 111 12.03 -0.64 -20.60
C LYS A 111 12.89 0.23 -19.69
N MET A 112 12.39 0.58 -18.50
CA MET A 112 13.19 1.33 -17.51
C MET A 112 14.49 0.58 -17.17
N GLY A 113 14.42 -0.73 -16.96
CA GLY A 113 15.60 -1.57 -16.73
C GLY A 113 16.60 -1.51 -17.89
N LYS A 114 16.12 -1.61 -19.14
CA LYS A 114 16.95 -1.64 -20.36
C LYS A 114 17.58 -0.28 -20.69
N PHE A 115 16.89 0.82 -20.39
CA PHE A 115 17.34 2.14 -20.82
C PHE A 115 17.98 2.98 -19.72
N LEU A 116 17.76 2.69 -18.43
CA LEU A 116 18.29 3.54 -17.36
C LEU A 116 19.81 3.39 -17.22
N ASN A 117 20.53 4.47 -17.53
CA ASN A 117 21.96 4.57 -17.29
C ASN A 117 22.28 4.92 -15.84
N MET A 118 22.87 3.95 -15.14
CA MET A 118 23.17 4.06 -13.71
C MET A 118 24.27 5.10 -13.41
N ASP A 119 25.15 5.39 -14.37
CA ASP A 119 26.18 6.43 -14.26
C ASP A 119 25.65 7.84 -14.51
N SER A 120 24.48 7.96 -15.14
CA SER A 120 23.85 9.26 -15.38
C SER A 120 23.27 9.84 -14.09
N GLN A 121 22.96 11.14 -14.12
CA GLN A 121 22.42 11.87 -12.98
C GLN A 121 20.92 12.13 -13.17
N PRO A 122 20.06 11.78 -12.20
CA PRO A 122 18.69 12.26 -12.17
C PRO A 122 18.66 13.78 -11.93
N ASN A 123 17.57 14.43 -12.32
CA ASN A 123 17.34 15.85 -12.01
C ASN A 123 16.93 16.03 -10.54
N VAL A 124 17.90 15.92 -9.62
CA VAL A 124 17.68 16.00 -8.17
C VAL A 124 18.73 16.86 -7.49
N THR A 125 18.38 17.38 -6.30
CA THR A 125 19.25 18.22 -5.48
C THR A 125 19.53 17.55 -4.13
N PRO A 126 20.80 17.38 -3.71
CA PRO A 126 22.01 17.67 -4.49
C PRO A 126 22.20 16.70 -5.68
N PRO A 127 22.98 17.09 -6.71
CA PRO A 127 23.29 16.22 -7.84
C PRO A 127 24.02 14.95 -7.37
N ARG A 128 23.60 13.80 -7.91
CA ARG A 128 24.16 12.47 -7.63
C ARG A 128 23.86 11.51 -8.76
N THR A 129 24.50 10.35 -8.77
CA THR A 129 24.23 9.31 -9.79
C THR A 129 23.01 8.46 -9.46
N TRP A 130 22.44 7.78 -10.45
CA TRP A 130 21.39 6.78 -10.22
C TRP A 130 21.84 5.63 -9.32
N TRP A 131 23.14 5.29 -9.32
CA TRP A 131 23.71 4.36 -8.35
C TRP A 131 23.42 4.74 -6.90
N GLU A 132 23.41 6.02 -6.56
CA GLU A 132 23.15 6.48 -5.20
C GLU A 132 21.66 6.75 -5.00
N TRP A 133 21.03 7.42 -5.97
CA TRP A 133 19.66 7.91 -5.81
C TRP A 133 18.59 6.82 -5.78
N LEU A 134 18.70 5.80 -6.64
CA LEU A 134 17.68 4.75 -6.75
C LEU A 134 17.61 3.92 -5.44
N PRO A 135 18.71 3.33 -4.92
CA PRO A 135 18.67 2.59 -3.66
C PRO A 135 18.19 3.44 -2.48
N ASP A 136 18.60 4.71 -2.41
CA ASP A 136 18.17 5.61 -1.33
C ASP A 136 16.64 5.83 -1.33
N ASN A 137 16.01 6.03 -2.49
CA ASN A 137 14.55 6.17 -2.57
C ASN A 137 13.83 4.89 -2.20
N LEU A 138 14.29 3.76 -2.71
CA LEU A 138 13.69 2.46 -2.41
C LEU A 138 13.76 2.17 -0.90
N ASN A 139 14.90 2.46 -0.27
CA ASN A 139 15.04 2.38 1.18
C ASN A 139 14.11 3.36 1.91
N HIS A 140 13.94 4.57 1.40
CA HIS A 140 13.01 5.55 1.97
C HIS A 140 11.57 5.04 1.92
N HIS A 141 11.12 4.48 0.80
CA HIS A 141 9.79 3.88 0.67
C HIS A 141 9.60 2.72 1.65
N ARG A 142 10.59 1.82 1.75
CA ARG A 142 10.58 0.68 2.67
C ARG A 142 10.47 1.11 4.14
N LYS A 143 11.30 2.07 4.56
CA LYS A 143 11.25 2.64 5.92
C LYS A 143 9.91 3.30 6.21
N ARG A 144 9.37 4.06 5.26
CA ARG A 144 8.04 4.69 5.39
C ARG A 144 6.93 3.66 5.53
N ALA A 145 6.96 2.59 4.73
CA ALA A 145 6.01 1.48 4.83
C ALA A 145 6.08 0.81 6.21
N THR A 146 7.28 0.57 6.72
CA THR A 146 7.49 0.00 8.07
C THR A 146 6.86 0.89 9.16
N VAL A 147 7.14 2.19 9.12
CA VAL A 147 6.56 3.16 10.06
C VAL A 147 5.03 3.20 10.00
N ILE A 148 4.44 3.05 8.80
CA ILE A 148 2.98 2.98 8.65
C ILE A 148 2.42 1.75 9.35
N LEU A 149 3.05 0.58 9.19
CA LEU A 149 2.61 -0.66 9.83
C LEU A 149 2.70 -0.55 11.35
N GLU A 150 3.80 -0.01 11.87
CA GLU A 150 3.99 0.19 13.32
C GLU A 150 2.97 1.16 13.90
N ARG A 151 2.74 2.30 13.24
CA ARG A 151 1.88 3.37 13.74
C ARG A 151 0.38 3.05 13.62
N HIS A 152 -0.01 2.33 12.58
CA HIS A 152 -1.42 2.18 12.19
C HIS A 152 -1.93 0.73 12.21
N ASN A 153 -1.19 -0.23 12.80
CA ASN A 153 -1.57 -1.65 12.83
C ASN A 153 -3.02 -1.93 13.25
N ASN A 154 -3.55 -1.18 14.22
CA ASN A 154 -4.88 -1.40 14.80
C ASN A 154 -6.03 -0.76 14.00
N VAL A 155 -5.72 0.13 13.04
CA VAL A 155 -6.72 0.91 12.31
C VAL A 155 -6.66 0.75 10.80
N LEU A 156 -5.53 0.25 10.29
CA LEU A 156 -5.32 0.04 8.87
C LEU A 156 -6.21 -1.10 8.37
N ASP A 157 -6.86 -0.88 7.23
CA ASP A 157 -7.65 -1.93 6.57
C ASP A 157 -6.75 -3.13 6.24
N PRO A 158 -7.21 -4.38 6.40
CA PRO A 158 -6.40 -5.57 6.14
C PRO A 158 -5.78 -5.61 4.73
N LYS A 159 -6.48 -5.11 3.70
CA LYS A 159 -5.93 -5.07 2.33
C LYS A 159 -4.80 -4.05 2.23
N ALA A 160 -4.99 -2.85 2.78
CA ALA A 160 -3.93 -1.86 2.83
C ALA A 160 -2.74 -2.33 3.64
N TYR A 161 -2.98 -2.98 4.78
CA TYR A 161 -1.93 -3.59 5.59
C TYR A 161 -1.11 -4.59 4.77
N ALA A 162 -1.76 -5.51 4.06
CA ALA A 162 -1.09 -6.49 3.22
C ALA A 162 -0.22 -5.82 2.14
N TYR A 163 -0.74 -4.82 1.45
CA TYR A 163 0.05 -4.11 0.43
C TYR A 163 1.22 -3.31 1.02
N VAL A 164 1.01 -2.58 2.12
CA VAL A 164 2.10 -1.83 2.77
C VAL A 164 3.15 -2.79 3.32
N HIS A 165 2.74 -3.93 3.88
CA HIS A 165 3.62 -5.00 4.32
C HIS A 165 4.46 -5.54 3.16
N GLN A 166 3.85 -5.77 2.00
CA GLN A 166 4.55 -6.21 0.81
C GLN A 166 5.62 -5.20 0.38
N ILE A 167 5.31 -3.90 0.37
CA ILE A 167 6.30 -2.84 0.10
C ILE A 167 7.44 -2.84 1.15
N ALA A 168 7.13 -3.12 2.42
CA ALA A 168 8.11 -3.12 3.50
C ALA A 168 9.05 -4.35 3.49
N THR A 169 8.59 -5.49 2.98
CA THR A 169 9.27 -6.79 3.13
C THR A 169 9.74 -7.38 1.80
N GLU A 170 8.86 -7.39 0.81
CA GLU A 170 9.07 -7.97 -0.53
C GLU A 170 9.40 -6.88 -1.56
N GLY A 171 9.44 -5.62 -1.14
CA GLY A 171 9.91 -4.52 -1.95
C GLY A 171 11.35 -4.73 -2.41
N ILE A 172 11.76 -3.91 -3.37
CA ILE A 172 13.09 -3.98 -3.96
C ILE A 172 14.15 -3.78 -2.87
N ASP A 173 15.03 -4.78 -2.67
CA ASP A 173 16.13 -4.66 -1.73
C ASP A 173 17.17 -3.66 -2.25
N PRO A 174 17.31 -2.47 -1.62
CA PRO A 174 18.30 -1.49 -2.04
C PRO A 174 19.73 -2.00 -1.89
N GLY A 175 19.95 -2.92 -0.96
CA GLY A 175 21.26 -3.51 -0.67
C GLY A 175 21.77 -4.38 -1.82
N LEU A 176 20.88 -5.00 -2.60
CA LEU A 176 21.25 -5.90 -3.69
C LEU A 176 22.04 -5.17 -4.78
N ILE A 177 21.55 -4.01 -5.24
CA ILE A 177 22.21 -3.21 -6.29
C ILE A 177 23.64 -2.83 -5.86
N GLN A 178 23.79 -2.35 -4.62
CA GLN A 178 25.11 -1.97 -4.10
C GLN A 178 26.04 -3.16 -3.90
N SER A 179 25.50 -4.29 -3.44
CA SER A 179 26.27 -5.51 -3.21
C SER A 179 26.80 -6.09 -4.52
N ILE A 180 25.96 -6.14 -5.56
CA ILE A 180 26.37 -6.56 -6.90
C ILE A 180 27.47 -5.63 -7.43
N ARG A 181 27.26 -4.32 -7.37
CA ARG A 181 28.25 -3.33 -7.83
C ARG A 181 29.58 -3.44 -7.09
N HIS A 182 29.54 -3.65 -5.77
CA HIS A 182 30.74 -3.83 -4.97
C HIS A 182 31.48 -5.11 -5.37
N HIS A 183 30.76 -6.22 -5.51
CA HIS A 183 31.33 -7.49 -5.96
C HIS A 183 31.96 -7.38 -7.35
N ASP A 184 31.29 -6.71 -8.29
CA ASP A 184 31.81 -6.49 -9.64
C ASP A 184 33.14 -5.71 -9.60
N LYS A 185 33.22 -4.67 -8.75
CA LYS A 185 34.46 -3.89 -8.56
C LYS A 185 35.60 -4.71 -7.96
N VAL A 186 35.31 -5.51 -6.93
CA VAL A 186 36.33 -6.32 -6.23
C VAL A 186 36.91 -7.40 -7.15
N ASN A 187 36.08 -7.98 -8.00
CA ASN A 187 36.50 -9.08 -8.89
C ASN A 187 36.86 -8.61 -10.32
N GLY A 188 36.82 -7.30 -10.59
CA GLY A 188 37.07 -6.76 -11.93
C GLY A 188 36.04 -7.18 -12.98
N PHE A 189 34.85 -7.61 -12.57
CA PHE A 189 33.79 -8.03 -13.47
C PHE A 189 33.17 -6.81 -14.15
N SER A 190 33.28 -6.74 -15.48
CA SER A 190 32.83 -5.59 -16.27
C SER A 190 31.35 -5.71 -16.67
N ARG A 191 30.45 -5.76 -15.69
CA ARG A 191 29.01 -5.80 -15.94
C ARG A 191 28.53 -4.50 -16.60
N PRO A 192 27.62 -4.54 -17.59
CA PRO A 192 27.05 -3.31 -18.15
C PRO A 192 26.41 -2.42 -17.09
N HIS A 193 26.52 -1.09 -17.21
CA HIS A 193 26.02 -0.13 -16.21
C HIS A 193 24.55 0.27 -16.41
N VAL A 194 23.73 -0.64 -16.92
CA VAL A 194 22.29 -0.44 -17.10
C VAL A 194 21.49 -1.24 -16.07
N LEU A 195 20.39 -0.67 -15.57
CA LEU A 195 19.66 -1.17 -14.40
C LEU A 195 19.26 -2.65 -14.50
N ALA A 196 18.87 -3.13 -15.69
CA ALA A 196 18.43 -4.52 -15.91
C ALA A 196 19.46 -5.60 -15.49
N TYR A 197 20.76 -5.26 -15.44
CA TYR A 197 21.80 -6.20 -15.00
C TYR A 197 21.98 -6.28 -13.48
N TYR A 198 21.34 -5.39 -12.73
CA TYR A 198 21.40 -5.30 -11.27
C TYR A 198 20.05 -5.55 -10.62
N TRP A 199 18.96 -5.48 -11.40
CA TRP A 199 17.63 -5.41 -10.85
C TRP A 199 16.54 -5.89 -11.81
N GLY A 200 15.53 -6.53 -11.21
CA GLY A 200 14.20 -6.71 -11.78
C GLY A 200 13.14 -6.52 -10.68
N PRO A 201 11.94 -6.00 -11.00
CA PRO A 201 10.88 -5.85 -10.02
C PRO A 201 10.48 -7.23 -9.45
N PRO A 202 10.27 -7.35 -8.13
CA PRO A 202 9.68 -8.54 -7.53
C PRO A 202 8.32 -8.86 -8.14
N GLU A 203 7.97 -10.15 -8.14
CA GLU A 203 6.64 -10.58 -8.56
C GLU A 203 5.56 -9.89 -7.72
N GLY A 204 4.52 -9.37 -8.37
CA GLY A 204 3.42 -8.69 -7.68
C GLY A 204 3.67 -7.21 -7.34
N TYR A 205 4.90 -6.69 -7.42
CA TYR A 205 5.20 -5.30 -7.01
C TYR A 205 4.31 -4.25 -7.70
N CYS A 206 4.11 -4.38 -9.01
CA CYS A 206 3.23 -3.50 -9.77
C CYS A 206 1.78 -3.60 -9.28
N GLN A 207 1.28 -4.82 -9.04
CA GLN A 207 -0.06 -5.09 -8.54
C GLN A 207 -0.25 -4.53 -7.13
N THR A 208 0.76 -4.57 -6.27
CA THR A 208 0.76 -3.96 -4.94
C THR A 208 0.51 -2.45 -5.03
N ILE A 209 1.21 -1.75 -5.92
CA ILE A 209 1.10 -0.29 -6.08
C ILE A 209 -0.26 0.10 -6.65
N LEU A 210 -0.74 -0.63 -7.67
CA LEU A 210 -2.07 -0.44 -8.22
C LEU A 210 -3.16 -0.73 -7.18
N GLY A 211 -2.96 -1.77 -6.36
CA GLY A 211 -3.82 -2.13 -5.23
C GLY A 211 -3.89 -1.04 -4.16
N LEU A 212 -2.75 -0.46 -3.77
CA LEU A 212 -2.70 0.69 -2.85
C LEU A 212 -3.40 1.92 -3.42
N THR A 213 -3.21 2.19 -4.72
CA THR A 213 -3.85 3.32 -5.38
C THR A 213 -5.37 3.15 -5.37
N SER A 214 -5.86 1.97 -5.77
CA SER A 214 -7.29 1.63 -5.73
C SER A 214 -7.86 1.71 -4.31
N TRP A 215 -7.11 1.21 -3.32
CA TRP A 215 -7.50 1.32 -1.91
C TRP A 215 -7.64 2.78 -1.48
N CYS A 216 -6.67 3.64 -1.81
CA CYS A 216 -6.73 5.06 -1.45
C CYS A 216 -7.97 5.74 -2.07
N GLU A 217 -8.26 5.48 -3.35
CA GLU A 217 -9.42 6.07 -4.03
C GLU A 217 -10.77 5.61 -3.46
N ASN A 218 -10.83 4.39 -2.91
CA ASN A 218 -12.01 3.91 -2.21
C ASN A 218 -12.09 4.48 -0.80
N GLN A 219 -10.97 4.51 -0.08
CA GLN A 219 -10.91 4.95 1.31
C GLN A 219 -11.24 6.43 1.46
N VAL A 220 -10.78 7.29 0.54
CA VAL A 220 -11.11 8.72 0.56
C VAL A 220 -12.62 8.93 0.45
N LYS A 221 -13.32 8.18 -0.42
CA LYS A 221 -14.78 8.26 -0.57
C LYS A 221 -15.49 7.81 0.70
N ILE A 222 -14.99 6.77 1.37
CA ILE A 222 -15.54 6.29 2.65
C ILE A 222 -15.37 7.37 3.71
N LEU A 223 -14.19 7.95 3.84
CA LEU A 223 -13.91 9.00 4.83
C LEU A 223 -14.75 10.27 4.56
N GLU A 224 -14.88 10.67 3.30
CA GLU A 224 -15.74 11.79 2.87
C GLU A 224 -17.20 11.58 3.27
N ARG A 225 -17.75 10.38 3.02
CA ARG A 225 -19.11 10.01 3.43
C ARG A 225 -19.31 10.04 4.95
N ASN A 226 -18.25 9.84 5.71
CA ASN A 226 -18.26 9.90 7.17
C ASN A 226 -17.96 11.30 7.74
N GLY A 227 -17.90 12.33 6.88
CA GLY A 227 -17.80 13.73 7.29
C GLY A 227 -16.37 14.29 7.31
N MET A 228 -15.36 13.51 6.93
CA MET A 228 -14.01 14.06 6.72
C MET A 228 -14.00 14.90 5.44
N ARG A 229 -13.50 16.13 5.48
CA ARG A 229 -13.44 17.02 4.32
C ARG A 229 -11.99 17.30 3.92
N GLU A 230 -11.81 17.78 2.69
CA GLU A 230 -10.52 18.27 2.18
C GLU A 230 -9.38 17.23 2.16
N LEU A 231 -9.74 15.94 2.08
CA LEU A 231 -8.77 14.87 1.92
C LEU A 231 -8.15 14.94 0.53
N ARG A 232 -6.82 14.84 0.48
CA ARG A 232 -6.11 14.81 -0.80
C ARG A 232 -6.26 13.44 -1.43
N ARG A 233 -6.20 13.35 -2.76
CA ARG A 233 -6.16 12.08 -3.50
C ARG A 233 -4.74 11.67 -3.81
N VAL A 234 -4.56 10.41 -4.23
CA VAL A 234 -3.26 9.95 -4.73
C VAL A 234 -2.94 10.74 -6.00
N VAL A 235 -1.66 11.06 -6.20
CA VAL A 235 -1.20 11.59 -7.48
C VAL A 235 -1.38 10.49 -8.52
N SER A 236 -2.46 10.56 -9.29
CA SER A 236 -2.81 9.61 -10.35
C SER A 236 -2.40 10.10 -11.73
N THR A 237 -2.04 11.37 -11.84
CA THR A 237 -1.54 11.97 -13.07
C THR A 237 -0.04 11.72 -13.20
N ILE A 238 0.31 10.94 -14.21
CA ILE A 238 1.68 10.88 -14.71
C ILE A 238 1.94 12.21 -15.41
N GLY A 239 3.05 12.88 -15.09
CA GLY A 239 3.37 14.19 -15.68
C GLY A 239 3.33 14.09 -17.22
N PRO A 240 2.68 15.02 -17.93
CA PRO A 240 2.72 14.99 -19.38
C PRO A 240 4.12 15.41 -19.84
N TRP A 241 4.79 14.53 -20.58
CA TRP A 241 5.96 14.88 -21.37
C TRP A 241 5.78 14.38 -22.80
N GLU A 242 6.31 15.16 -23.73
CA GLU A 242 6.33 14.82 -25.15
C GLU A 242 7.33 13.69 -25.42
N LEU A 243 7.21 13.06 -26.58
CA LEU A 243 8.17 12.07 -27.04
C LEU A 243 9.57 12.69 -27.04
N ASN A 244 10.48 12.11 -26.27
CA ASN A 244 11.88 12.47 -26.28
C ASN A 244 12.68 11.26 -26.76
N GLU A 245 13.23 11.32 -27.97
CA GLU A 245 14.02 10.22 -28.55
C GLU A 245 15.35 9.99 -27.81
N LYS A 246 15.83 10.99 -27.05
CA LYS A 246 17.08 10.93 -26.29
C LYS A 246 16.91 11.50 -24.87
N PRO A 247 16.20 10.78 -23.98
CA PRO A 247 16.08 11.16 -22.58
C PRO A 247 17.46 11.30 -21.90
N PRO A 248 17.60 12.19 -20.90
CA PRO A 248 18.90 12.54 -20.31
C PRO A 248 19.61 11.37 -19.61
N SER A 249 18.85 10.38 -19.13
CA SER A 249 19.37 9.18 -18.46
C SER A 249 19.26 7.92 -19.32
N MET A 250 18.99 8.06 -20.62
CA MET A 250 18.98 6.93 -21.55
C MET A 250 20.40 6.43 -21.80
N PHE A 251 20.59 5.11 -21.71
CA PHE A 251 21.84 4.45 -22.05
C PHE A 251 22.04 4.41 -23.58
N ASP A 252 23.25 4.73 -24.05
CA ASP A 252 23.58 4.63 -25.47
C ASP A 252 23.71 3.17 -25.91
N GLU A 253 22.97 2.77 -26.95
CA GLU A 253 22.89 1.37 -27.38
C GLU A 253 24.24 0.82 -27.86
N LYS A 254 25.08 1.64 -28.52
CA LYS A 254 26.41 1.21 -28.99
C LYS A 254 27.37 1.01 -27.83
N GLU A 255 27.31 1.88 -26.82
CA GLU A 255 28.09 1.70 -25.59
C GLU A 255 27.63 0.45 -24.82
N LEU A 256 26.32 0.16 -24.80
CA LEU A 256 25.79 -1.05 -24.18
C LEU A 256 26.33 -2.31 -24.85
N GLU A 257 26.28 -2.37 -26.19
CA GLU A 257 26.84 -3.49 -26.97
C GLU A 257 28.32 -3.71 -26.63
N LYS A 258 29.10 -2.64 -26.58
CA LYS A 258 30.52 -2.69 -26.22
C LYS A 258 30.74 -3.25 -24.81
N GLN A 259 29.94 -2.84 -23.83
CA GLN A 259 30.03 -3.37 -22.46
C GLN A 259 29.64 -4.85 -22.38
N ILE A 260 28.63 -5.28 -23.13
CA ILE A 260 28.23 -6.69 -23.23
C ILE A 260 29.37 -7.54 -23.82
N TRP A 261 30.02 -7.08 -24.88
CA TRP A 261 31.16 -7.78 -25.48
C TRP A 261 32.34 -7.88 -24.51
N ALA A 262 32.64 -6.80 -23.76
CA ALA A 262 33.67 -6.81 -22.74
C ALA A 262 33.36 -7.84 -21.63
N MET A 263 32.11 -7.89 -21.16
CA MET A 263 31.65 -8.87 -20.19
C MET A 263 31.80 -10.31 -20.69
N HIS A 264 31.40 -10.60 -21.94
CA HIS A 264 31.57 -11.93 -22.54
C HIS A 264 33.04 -12.32 -22.70
N GLY A 265 33.92 -11.36 -23.05
CA GLY A 265 35.36 -11.58 -23.09
C GLY A 265 35.94 -11.97 -21.73
N PHE A 266 35.49 -11.31 -20.66
CA PHE A 266 35.90 -11.65 -19.29
C PHE A 266 35.48 -13.07 -18.88
N ILE A 267 34.25 -13.48 -19.20
CA ILE A 267 33.71 -14.82 -18.89
C ILE A 267 34.45 -15.92 -19.63
N LYS A 268 34.97 -15.66 -20.85
CA LYS A 268 35.72 -16.68 -21.62
C LYS A 268 37.15 -16.89 -21.13
N ASN A 269 37.73 -15.90 -20.46
CA ASN A 269 39.14 -15.89 -20.08
C ASN A 269 39.40 -16.31 -18.63
N ASN A 270 38.36 -16.49 -17.81
CA ASN A 270 38.42 -16.95 -16.43
C ASN A 270 37.56 -18.20 -16.25
#